data_AF-A0A3D5MH43-F1
#
_entry.id   AF-A0A3D5MH43-F1
#
_cell.length_a   1.000
_cell.length_b   1.000
_cell.length_c   1.000
_cell.angle_alpha   90.00
_cell.angle_beta   90.00
_cell.angle_gamma   90.00
#
_symmetry.space_group_name_H-M   'P 1'
#
loop_
_entity.id
_entity.type
_entity.pdbx_description
1 polymer ?
#
loop_
_entity_poly.entity_id
_entity_poly.type
_entity_poly.pdbx_seq_one_letter_code
_entity_poly.pdbx_strand_id
1 'polypeptide(L)' 'MMRVGVDFGGTKIEAAALDASGAFAARTREPNPGSYDAALRLVAELVAR' A
#
# COMPACT_ATOMS: atom_id res chain seq x y z
N MET A 1 -9.54 -15.51 -4.38
CA MET A 1 -8.72 -15.08 -3.22
C MET A 1 -8.36 -13.63 -3.43
N MET A 2 -8.46 -12.80 -2.39
CA MET A 2 -7.99 -11.42 -2.43
C MET A 2 -6.48 -11.38 -2.21
N ARG A 3 -5.78 -10.52 -2.94
CA ARG A 3 -4.32 -10.31 -2.79
C ARG A 3 -4.05 -8.85 -2.46
N VAL A 4 -3.10 -8.59 -1.58
CA VAL A 4 -2.67 -7.23 -1.25
C VAL A 4 -1.23 -7.06 -1.71
N GLY A 5 -0.96 -6.00 -2.46
CA GLY A 5 0.37 -5.58 -2.88
C GLY A 5 0.72 -4.22 -2.30
N VAL A 6 1.99 -4.03 -1.97
CA VAL A 6 2.55 -2.75 -1.52
C VAL A 6 3.71 -2.37 -2.44
N ASP A 7 3.60 -1.22 -3.09
CA ASP A 7 4.70 -0.60 -3.85
C ASP A 7 5.37 0.46 -2.98
N PHE A 8 6.63 0.22 -2.64
CA PHE A 8 7.40 1.06 -1.73
C PHE A 8 8.40 1.90 -2.53
N GLY A 9 7.94 3.04 -3.04
CA GLY A 9 8.77 3.99 -3.78
C GLY A 9 9.44 5.02 -2.87
N GLY A 10 10.53 5.63 -3.36
CA GLY A 10 11.27 6.67 -2.63
C GLY A 10 10.49 7.97 -2.40
N THR A 11 9.48 8.26 -3.22
CA THR A 11 8.63 9.47 -3.10
C THR A 11 7.23 9.15 -2.58
N LYS A 12 6.72 7.95 -2.83
CA LYS A 12 5.34 7.54 -2.52
C LYS A 12 5.30 6.08 -2.16
N ILE A 13 4.38 5.71 -1.28
CA ILE A 13 4.06 4.33 -0.96
C ILE A 13 2.60 4.10 -1.34
N GLU A 14 2.32 2.97 -2.00
CA GLU A 14 1.01 2.61 -2.51
C GLU A 14 0.63 1.21 -2.05
N ALA A 15 -0.63 1.02 -1.65
CA ALA A 15 -1.20 -0.30 -1.38
C ALA A 15 -2.41 -0.55 -2.29
N ALA A 16 -2.52 -1.78 -2.77
CA ALA A 16 -3.60 -2.20 -3.65
C ALA A 16 -4.14 -3.57 -3.25
N ALA A 17 -5.46 -3.69 -3.21
CA ALA A 17 -6.15 -4.98 -3.10
C ALA A 17 -6.62 -5.41 -4.49
N LEU A 18 -6.28 -6.64 -4.88
CA LEU A 18 -6.70 -7.27 -6.11
C LEU A 18 -7.70 -8.39 -5.81
N ASP A 19 -8.75 -8.48 -6.62
CA ASP A 19 -9.70 -9.58 -6.57
C ASP A 19 -9.14 -10.86 -7.23
N ALA A 20 -9.98 -11.90 -7.32
CA ALA A 20 -9.58 -13.17 -7.90
C ALA A 20 -9.27 -13.10 -9.42
N SER A 21 -9.80 -12.10 -10.12
CA SER A 21 -9.54 -11.85 -11.54
C SER A 21 -8.28 -11.02 -11.77
N GLY A 22 -7.69 -10.47 -10.70
CA GLY A 22 -6.56 -9.54 -10.76
C GLY A 22 -6.99 -8.09 -10.96
N ALA A 23 -8.28 -7.77 -10.89
CA ALA A 23 -8.78 -6.40 -10.95
C ALA A 23 -8.57 -5.68 -9.61
N PHE A 24 -8.34 -4.37 -9.66
CA PHE A 24 -8.23 -3.55 -8.46
C PHE A 24 -9.58 -3.45 -7.75
N ALA A 25 -9.66 -4.01 -6.54
CA ALA A 25 -10.77 -3.82 -5.62
C ALA A 25 -10.60 -2.54 -4.78
N ALA A 26 -9.36 -2.21 -4.42
CA ALA A 26 -9.01 -0.96 -3.75
C ALA A 26 -7.57 -0.54 -4.11
N ARG A 27 -7.31 0.76 -4.09
CA ARG A 27 -5.99 1.33 -4.34
C ARG A 27 -5.84 2.65 -3.60
N THR A 28 -4.82 2.77 -2.77
CA THR A 28 -4.52 3.99 -1.99
C THR A 28 -3.03 4.29 -2.02
N ARG A 29 -2.67 5.58 -2.01
CA ARG A 29 -1.27 6.03 -2.06
C ARG A 29 -1.07 7.24 -1.16
N GLU A 30 0.09 7.32 -0.56
CA GLU A 30 0.50 8.44 0.29
C GLU A 30 1.99 8.79 0.02
N PRO A 31 2.44 10.02 0.33
CA PRO A 31 3.86 10.37 0.26
C PRO A 31 4.71 9.46 1.16
N ASN A 32 5.91 9.09 0.70
CA ASN A 32 6.86 8.37 1.55
C ASN A 32 7.39 9.32 2.63
N PRO A 33 7.26 9.00 3.93
CA PRO A 33 7.68 9.87 5.02
C PRO A 33 9.21 9.98 5.18
N GLY A 34 10.00 9.17 4.47
CA GLY A 34 11.46 9.26 4.41
C GLY A 34 12.21 8.61 5.59
N SER A 35 11.52 8.22 6.67
CA SER A 35 12.10 7.46 7.78
C SER A 35 11.50 6.06 7.87
N TYR A 36 12.32 5.09 8.30
CA TYR A 36 11.94 3.67 8.33
C TYR A 36 10.72 3.42 9.21
N ASP A 37 10.73 3.91 10.46
CA ASP A 37 9.62 3.70 11.40
C ASP A 37 8.32 4.35 10.93
N ALA A 38 8.39 5.54 10.32
CA ALA A 38 7.21 6.18 9.77
C ALA A 38 6.68 5.42 8.56
N ALA A 39 7.57 4.87 7.73
CA ALA A 39 7.15 4.09 6.56
C ALA A 39 6.52 2.76 6.95
N LEU A 40 7.00 2.08 8.01
CA LEU A 40 6.36 0.89 8.54
C LEU A 40 4.94 1.18 9.04
N ARG A 41 4.74 2.27 9.78
CA ARG A 41 3.41 2.70 10.23
C ARG A 41 2.51 3.02 9.05
N LEU A 42 3.01 3.76 8.07
CA LEU A 42 2.26 4.11 6.87
C LEU A 42 1.81 2.86 6.10
N VAL A 43 2.69 1.87 5.90
CA VAL A 43 2.33 0.62 5.23
C VAL A 43 1.22 -0.11 6.01
N ALA A 44 1.33 -0.22 7.34
CA ALA A 44 0.30 -0.85 8.16
C ALA A 44 -1.05 -0.11 8.05
N GLU A 45 -1.03 1.22 8.07
CA GLU A 45 -2.22 2.06 7.91
C GLU A 45 -2.85 1.89 6.52
N LEU A 46 -2.06 1.82 5.45
CA LEU A 46 -2.57 1.64 4.10
C LEU A 46 -3.21 0.26 3.90
N VAL A 47 -2.68 -0.79 4.55
CA VAL A 47 -3.22 -2.14 4.48
C VAL A 47 -4.48 -2.32 5.34
N ALA A 48 -4.63 -1.53 6.42
CA ALA A 48 -5.79 -1.60 7.31
C ALA A 48 -7.03 -0.83 6.83
N ARG A 49 -6.90 -0.01 5.78
CA ARG A 49 -8.00 0.75 5.15
C ARG A 49 -8.83 -0.15 4.23
#